data_AF-A0A3D0Y0K8-F1
#
_entry.id   AF-A0A3D0Y0K8-F1
#
_cell.length_a   1.000
_cell.length_b   1.000
_cell.length_c   1.000
_cell.angle_alpha   90.00
_cell.angle_beta   90.00
_cell.angle_gamma   90.00
#
_symmetry.space_group_name_H-M   'P 1'
#
loop_
_entity.id
_entity.type
_entity.pdbx_description
1 polymer ?
#
loop_
_entity_poly.entity_id
_entity_poly.type
_entity_poly.pdbx_seq_one_letter_code
_entity_poly.pdbx_strand_id
1 'polypeptide(L)'
;MLNQEGAELLKKVINKKYGKIEFEKITADENEFHLDFKIDQNIGENDFNEFEKEIQKEGNLYVKLLRISGVYIDGDIKNEMINRISGKAFASKEELNKFQNFLEDAKERDHRKIGRDLDLFCFSDFLGAGLPLYTPRGTIVKDELQKQIEKICRKYGFQKVSCPALANISLFETSGHAQKFNDELFRVSSPKGHEFVLKPVQCPHHTQIYSSKIRSYKDLPIRYMESD
;
A
#
# COMPACT_ATOMS: atom_id res chain seq x y z
N MET A 1 1.54 -0.99 29.25
CA MET A 1 1.52 0.10 28.24
C MET A 1 0.07 0.50 28.00
N LEU A 2 -0.25 1.79 27.87
CA LEU A 2 -1.63 2.29 27.73
C LEU A 2 -2.40 1.57 26.61
N ASN A 3 -1.73 1.31 25.48
CA ASN A 3 -2.31 0.60 24.34
C ASN A 3 -2.69 -0.86 24.66
N GLN A 4 -1.91 -1.56 25.50
CA GLN A 4 -2.27 -2.91 25.96
C GLN A 4 -3.54 -2.88 26.82
N GLU A 5 -3.64 -1.91 27.73
CA GLU A 5 -4.83 -1.74 28.58
C GLU A 5 -6.06 -1.36 27.76
N GLY A 6 -5.89 -0.48 26.76
CA GLY A 6 -6.94 -0.12 25.80
C GLY A 6 -7.46 -1.31 25.00
N ALA A 7 -6.57 -2.20 24.55
CA ALA A 7 -6.96 -3.42 23.84
C ALA A 7 -7.74 -4.40 24.74
N GLU A 8 -7.34 -4.56 26.00
CA GLU A 8 -8.04 -5.42 26.97
C GLU A 8 -9.43 -4.86 27.33
N LEU A 9 -9.56 -3.53 27.47
CA LEU A 9 -10.87 -2.89 27.67
C LEU A 9 -11.77 -3.06 26.45
N LEU A 10 -11.23 -2.89 25.24
CA LEU A 10 -11.98 -3.14 24.01
C LEU A 10 -12.48 -4.59 23.94
N LYS A 11 -11.64 -5.56 24.29
CA LYS A 11 -12.01 -6.98 24.38
C LYS A 11 -13.17 -7.23 25.35
N LYS A 12 -13.19 -6.55 26.50
CA LYS A 12 -14.31 -6.66 27.47
C LYS A 12 -15.61 -6.07 26.92
N VAL A 13 -15.53 -4.88 26.33
CA VAL A 13 -16.67 -4.19 25.72
C VAL A 13 -17.30 -5.01 24.60
N ILE A 14 -16.47 -5.56 23.71
CA ILE A 14 -16.92 -6.44 22.63
C ILE A 14 -17.61 -7.69 23.20
N ASN A 15 -17.01 -8.35 24.21
CA ASN A 15 -17.62 -9.52 24.84
C ASN A 15 -18.96 -9.22 25.52
N LYS A 16 -19.12 -8.01 26.06
CA LYS A 16 -20.35 -7.58 26.72
C LYS A 16 -21.48 -7.33 25.73
N LYS A 17 -21.18 -6.71 24.58
CA LYS A 17 -22.17 -6.38 23.56
C LYS A 17 -22.60 -7.60 22.74
N TYR A 18 -21.65 -8.47 22.39
CA TYR A 18 -21.86 -9.56 21.42
C TYR A 18 -21.79 -10.96 22.03
N GLY A 19 -21.58 -11.07 23.35
CA GLY A 19 -21.37 -12.35 24.01
C GLY A 19 -19.92 -12.84 23.88
N LYS A 20 -19.68 -14.10 24.24
CA LYS A 20 -18.32 -14.65 24.34
C LYS A 20 -17.75 -14.88 22.93
N ILE A 21 -16.85 -13.98 22.49
CA ILE A 21 -16.17 -14.04 21.20
C ILE A 21 -14.82 -14.76 21.34
N GLU A 22 -14.40 -15.45 20.29
CA GLU A 22 -13.05 -16.00 20.15
C GLU A 22 -12.05 -14.90 19.73
N PHE A 23 -11.08 -14.63 20.60
CA PHE A 23 -10.01 -13.66 20.35
C PHE A 23 -8.71 -14.41 20.09
N GLU A 24 -8.08 -14.10 18.96
CA GLU A 24 -6.84 -14.74 18.54
C GLU A 24 -5.63 -14.06 19.18
N LYS A 25 -5.53 -12.74 19.00
CA LYS A 25 -4.30 -12.02 19.33
C LYS A 25 -4.55 -10.59 19.73
N ILE A 26 -3.82 -10.14 20.75
CA ILE A 26 -3.62 -8.72 21.04
C ILE A 26 -2.18 -8.40 20.72
N THR A 27 -1.97 -7.38 19.90
CA THR A 27 -0.65 -6.77 19.71
C THR A 27 -0.75 -5.30 20.05
N ALA A 28 0.20 -4.79 20.82
CA ALA A 28 0.25 -3.38 21.17
C ALA A 28 1.70 -2.93 21.22
N ASP A 29 1.98 -1.77 20.62
CA ASP A 29 3.24 -1.06 20.73
C ASP A 29 3.00 0.34 21.32
N GLU A 30 3.99 1.22 21.25
CA GLU A 30 3.89 2.60 21.74
C GLU A 30 2.95 3.49 20.89
N ASN A 31 2.70 3.09 19.64
CA ASN A 31 1.91 3.85 18.68
C ASN A 31 0.45 3.42 18.66
N GLU A 32 0.17 2.14 18.47
CA GLU A 32 -1.17 1.58 18.27
C GLU A 32 -1.32 0.22 18.97
N PHE A 33 -2.57 -0.21 19.12
CA PHE A 33 -2.92 -1.60 19.41
C PHE A 33 -3.77 -2.18 18.30
N HIS A 34 -3.74 -3.51 18.19
CA HIS A 34 -4.55 -4.31 17.30
C HIS A 34 -5.17 -5.47 18.08
N LEU A 35 -6.48 -5.62 17.94
CA LEU A 35 -7.26 -6.70 18.52
C LEU A 35 -7.80 -7.57 17.39
N ASP A 36 -7.33 -8.81 17.35
CA ASP A 36 -7.69 -9.80 16.34
C ASP A 36 -8.72 -10.78 16.93
N PHE A 37 -9.85 -10.93 16.27
CA PHE A 37 -10.97 -11.74 16.74
C PHE A 37 -11.84 -12.27 15.61
N LYS A 38 -12.57 -13.33 15.92
CA LYS A 38 -13.48 -13.98 14.98
C LYS A 38 -14.92 -13.80 15.45
N ILE A 39 -15.75 -13.22 14.58
CA ILE A 39 -17.17 -13.01 14.86
C ILE A 39 -17.97 -13.21 13.56
N ASP A 40 -19.14 -13.83 13.67
CA ASP A 40 -20.05 -14.04 12.52
C ASP A 40 -20.92 -12.80 12.24
N GLN A 41 -21.01 -11.89 13.22
CA GLN A 41 -21.78 -10.66 13.14
C GLN A 41 -20.93 -9.53 12.57
N ASN A 42 -21.54 -8.65 11.79
CA ASN A 42 -20.83 -7.57 11.13
C ASN A 42 -20.58 -6.40 12.11
N ILE A 43 -19.33 -6.23 12.54
CA ILE A 43 -18.89 -5.03 13.25
C ILE A 43 -18.37 -4.03 12.23
N GLY A 44 -18.90 -2.81 12.24
CA GLY A 44 -18.45 -1.75 11.34
C GLY A 44 -17.78 -0.59 12.07
N GLU A 45 -17.20 0.34 11.32
CA GLU A 45 -16.67 1.59 11.89
C GLU A 45 -17.76 2.43 12.57
N ASN A 46 -19.03 2.22 12.20
CA ASN A 46 -20.18 2.87 12.84
C ASN A 46 -20.32 2.51 14.33
N ASP A 47 -19.84 1.34 14.76
CA ASP A 47 -19.87 0.90 16.16
C ASP A 47 -18.79 1.56 17.02
N PHE A 48 -17.77 2.18 16.41
CA PHE A 48 -16.59 2.65 17.14
C PHE A 48 -16.92 3.71 18.19
N ASN A 49 -17.80 4.65 17.86
CA ASN A 49 -18.21 5.69 18.80
C ASN A 49 -18.92 5.13 20.04
N GLU A 50 -19.60 3.99 19.91
CA GLU A 50 -20.22 3.31 21.04
C GLU A 50 -19.17 2.59 21.89
N PHE A 51 -18.27 1.83 21.26
CA PHE A 51 -17.19 1.15 21.97
C PHE A 51 -16.28 2.11 22.71
N GLU A 52 -15.87 3.22 22.08
CA GLU A 52 -15.04 4.25 22.72
C GLU A 52 -15.71 4.82 23.98
N LYS A 53 -17.03 5.04 23.94
CA LYS A 53 -17.81 5.52 25.11
C LYS A 53 -17.92 4.46 26.20
N GLU A 54 -18.09 3.19 25.85
CA GLU A 54 -18.16 2.12 26.85
C GLU A 54 -16.80 1.88 27.52
N ILE A 55 -15.71 1.91 26.75
CA ILE A 55 -14.34 1.84 27.28
C ILE A 55 -14.09 2.96 28.29
N GLN A 56 -14.51 4.19 27.96
CA GLN A 56 -14.37 5.32 28.86
C GLN A 56 -15.24 5.21 30.14
N LYS A 57 -16.35 4.46 30.09
CA LYS A 57 -17.17 4.18 31.29
C LYS A 57 -16.56 3.08 32.15
N GLU A 58 -15.97 2.06 31.54
CA GLU A 58 -15.38 0.92 32.26
C GLU A 58 -13.97 1.20 32.80
N GLY A 59 -13.23 2.15 32.21
CA GLY A 59 -11.91 2.55 32.65
C GLY A 59 -11.66 4.06 32.50
N ASN A 60 -10.71 4.59 33.27
CA ASN A 60 -10.29 6.00 33.17
C ASN A 60 -9.29 6.22 32.02
N LEU A 61 -9.54 5.58 30.87
CA LEU A 61 -8.66 5.57 29.70
C LEU A 61 -9.41 6.08 28.48
N TYR A 62 -8.74 6.90 27.67
CA TYR A 62 -9.32 7.46 26.45
C TYR A 62 -8.82 6.65 25.26
N VAL A 63 -9.71 6.10 24.45
CA VAL A 63 -9.35 5.30 23.28
C VAL A 63 -9.94 5.92 22.03
N LYS A 64 -9.16 5.94 20.95
CA LYS A 64 -9.64 6.19 19.59
C LYS A 64 -9.45 4.93 18.76
N LEU A 65 -10.54 4.39 18.23
CA LEU A 65 -10.52 3.33 17.25
C LEU A 65 -10.33 3.95 15.86
N LEU A 66 -9.45 3.33 15.07
CA LEU A 66 -8.95 3.89 13.81
C LEU A 66 -9.59 3.25 12.59
N ARG A 67 -9.60 1.91 12.55
CA ARG A 67 -10.11 1.13 11.42
C ARG A 67 -10.43 -0.29 11.83
N ILE A 68 -11.31 -0.93 11.06
CA ILE A 68 -11.49 -2.38 11.08
C ILE A 68 -11.02 -2.96 9.74
N SER A 69 -10.26 -4.05 9.80
CA SER A 69 -9.71 -4.71 8.61
C SER A 69 -9.80 -6.22 8.75
N GLY A 70 -10.06 -6.92 7.64
CA GLY A 70 -9.88 -8.36 7.57
C GLY A 70 -8.40 -8.69 7.45
N VAL A 71 -7.90 -9.59 8.31
CA VAL A 71 -6.52 -10.08 8.27
C VAL A 71 -6.52 -11.59 8.25
N TYR A 72 -5.54 -12.17 7.56
CA TYR A 72 -5.30 -13.61 7.61
C TYR A 72 -4.42 -13.94 8.82
N ILE A 73 -4.72 -15.05 9.48
CA ILE A 73 -3.88 -15.56 10.58
C ILE A 73 -2.45 -15.74 10.08
N ASP A 74 -1.48 -15.20 10.83
CA ASP A 74 -0.05 -15.15 10.50
C ASP A 74 0.30 -14.50 9.15
N GLY A 75 -0.65 -13.81 8.52
CA GLY A 75 -0.47 -13.22 7.19
C GLY A 75 -0.46 -14.23 6.04
N ASP A 76 -0.80 -15.50 6.29
CA ASP A 76 -0.90 -16.53 5.25
C ASP A 76 -2.31 -16.58 4.67
N ILE A 77 -2.44 -16.30 3.37
CA ILE A 77 -3.72 -16.28 2.64
C ILE A 77 -4.46 -17.62 2.67
N LYS A 78 -3.78 -18.73 3.00
CA LYS A 78 -4.38 -20.05 3.15
C LYS A 78 -5.14 -20.22 4.46
N ASN A 79 -4.85 -19.39 5.45
CA ASN A 79 -5.49 -19.45 6.76
C ASN A 79 -6.84 -18.73 6.74
N GLU A 80 -7.59 -18.90 7.81
CA GLU A 80 -8.88 -18.23 7.96
C GLU A 80 -8.72 -16.70 8.09
N MET A 81 -9.67 -15.97 7.50
CA MET A 81 -9.73 -14.51 7.62
C MET A 81 -10.48 -14.13 8.90
N ILE A 82 -9.85 -13.30 9.73
CA ILE A 82 -10.39 -12.79 10.99
C ILE A 82 -10.47 -11.26 10.96
N ASN A 83 -11.22 -10.68 11.89
CA ASN A 83 -11.36 -9.23 12.00
C ASN A 83 -10.28 -8.66 12.91
N ARG A 84 -9.68 -7.54 12.50
CA ARG A 84 -8.74 -6.74 13.29
C ARG A 84 -9.31 -5.35 13.50
N ILE A 85 -9.46 -4.93 14.75
CA ILE A 85 -9.70 -3.53 15.10
C ILE A 85 -8.38 -2.89 15.55
N SER A 86 -8.00 -1.80 14.90
CA SER A 86 -6.84 -0.99 15.28
C SER A 86 -7.28 0.24 16.08
N GLY A 87 -6.53 0.62 17.10
CA GLY A 87 -6.80 1.81 17.90
C GLY A 87 -5.58 2.34 18.64
N LYS A 88 -5.75 3.49 19.30
CA LYS A 88 -4.74 4.11 20.15
C LYS A 88 -5.35 4.58 21.46
N ALA A 89 -4.65 4.33 22.56
CA ALA A 89 -5.03 4.76 23.90
C ALA A 89 -4.25 6.00 24.34
N PHE A 90 -4.90 6.84 25.14
CA PHE A 90 -4.40 8.11 25.63
C PHE A 90 -4.66 8.23 27.13
N ALA A 91 -3.74 8.87 27.85
CA ALA A 91 -3.87 9.09 29.28
C ALA A 91 -4.85 10.23 29.60
N SER A 92 -5.03 11.18 28.67
CA SER A 92 -5.87 12.35 28.88
C SER A 92 -6.77 12.67 27.69
N LYS A 93 -7.88 13.37 27.98
CA LYS A 93 -8.79 13.91 26.96
C LYS A 93 -8.09 14.92 26.04
N GLU A 94 -7.13 15.68 26.56
CA GLU A 94 -6.38 16.65 25.76
C GLU A 94 -5.52 15.98 24.69
N GLU A 95 -4.83 14.89 25.03
CA GLU A 95 -4.07 14.10 24.06
C GLU A 95 -4.96 13.46 23.00
N LEU A 96 -6.10 12.90 23.42
CA LEU A 96 -7.11 12.37 22.49
C LEU A 96 -7.57 13.45 21.50
N ASN A 97 -7.92 14.64 21.99
CA ASN A 97 -8.37 15.74 21.13
C ASN A 97 -7.27 16.22 20.16
N LYS A 98 -6.01 16.33 20.63
CA LYS A 98 -4.87 16.65 19.78
C LYS A 98 -4.70 15.62 18.66
N PHE A 99 -4.84 14.34 18.99
CA PHE A 99 -4.74 13.27 18.01
C PHE A 99 -5.93 13.26 17.03
N GLN A 100 -7.15 13.55 17.48
CA GLN A 100 -8.30 13.70 16.58
C GLN A 100 -8.09 14.83 15.57
N ASN A 101 -7.61 16.00 16.02
CA ASN A 101 -7.29 17.11 15.13
C ASN A 101 -6.20 16.70 14.12
N PHE A 102 -5.17 15.98 14.56
CA PHE A 102 -4.14 15.45 13.67
C PHE A 102 -4.71 14.49 12.60
N LEU A 103 -5.64 13.61 12.97
CA LEU A 103 -6.29 12.70 12.03
C LEU A 103 -7.14 13.44 11.00
N GLU A 104 -7.88 14.47 11.42
CA GLU A 104 -8.67 15.30 10.49
C GLU A 104 -7.74 16.06 9.53
N ASP A 105 -6.68 16.69 10.03
CA ASP A 105 -5.68 17.35 9.19
C ASP A 105 -5.02 16.37 8.20
N ALA A 106 -4.78 15.12 8.62
CA ALA A 106 -4.21 14.09 7.75
C ALA A 106 -5.19 13.63 6.66
N LYS A 107 -6.49 13.49 6.99
CA LYS A 107 -7.55 13.16 6.01
C LYS A 107 -7.68 14.23 4.93
N GLU A 108 -7.57 15.51 5.31
CA GLU A 108 -7.59 16.62 4.36
C GLU A 108 -6.38 16.62 3.41
N ARG A 109 -5.28 15.99 3.81
CA ARG A 109 -4.03 15.88 3.02
C ARG A 109 -3.89 14.55 2.27
N ASP A 110 -4.93 13.74 2.25
CA ASP A 110 -4.92 12.48 1.52
C ASP A 110 -4.89 12.74 0.00
N HIS A 111 -3.85 12.23 -0.67
CA HIS A 111 -3.68 12.37 -2.12
C HIS A 111 -4.87 11.79 -2.92
N ARG A 112 -5.63 10.84 -2.38
CA ARG A 112 -6.83 10.29 -3.01
C ARG A 112 -7.99 11.27 -2.98
N LYS A 113 -8.11 12.03 -1.88
CA LYS A 113 -9.10 13.11 -1.73
C LYS A 113 -8.71 14.27 -2.64
N ILE A 114 -7.49 14.79 -2.47
CA ILE A 114 -6.95 15.90 -3.26
C ILE A 114 -6.96 15.57 -4.76
N GLY A 115 -6.55 14.36 -5.13
CA GLY A 115 -6.51 13.91 -6.53
C GLY A 115 -7.88 13.88 -7.17
N ARG A 116 -8.94 13.55 -6.42
CA ARG A 116 -10.33 13.64 -6.88
C ARG A 116 -10.81 15.09 -6.94
N ASP A 117 -10.61 15.86 -5.88
CA ASP A 117 -11.09 17.24 -5.77
C ASP A 117 -10.46 18.16 -6.83
N LEU A 118 -9.20 17.90 -7.18
CA LEU A 118 -8.45 18.63 -8.21
C LEU A 118 -8.54 18.00 -9.60
N ASP A 119 -9.29 16.92 -9.78
CA ASP A 119 -9.42 16.20 -11.04
C ASP A 119 -8.04 15.84 -11.64
N LEU A 120 -7.21 15.13 -10.88
CA LEU A 120 -5.86 14.71 -11.31
C LEU A 120 -5.84 13.27 -11.82
N PHE A 121 -6.59 12.38 -11.21
CA PHE A 121 -6.71 10.99 -11.65
C PHE A 121 -8.04 10.40 -11.22
N CYS A 122 -8.46 9.35 -11.91
CA CYS A 122 -9.62 8.56 -11.56
C CYS A 122 -9.30 7.06 -11.64
N PHE A 123 -10.21 6.25 -11.10
CA PHE A 123 -10.17 4.80 -11.18
C PHE A 123 -11.46 4.32 -11.85
N SER A 124 -11.39 3.17 -12.51
CA SER A 124 -12.53 2.53 -13.15
C SER A 124 -12.48 1.04 -12.88
N ASP A 125 -13.57 0.50 -12.34
CA ASP A 125 -13.71 -0.93 -12.08
C ASP A 125 -13.60 -1.76 -13.36
N PHE A 126 -13.96 -1.17 -14.52
CA PHE A 126 -13.79 -1.79 -15.83
C PHE A 126 -12.33 -1.96 -16.25
N LEU A 127 -11.42 -1.11 -15.76
CA LEU A 127 -9.98 -1.28 -16.01
C LEU A 127 -9.34 -2.23 -15.01
N GLY A 128 -9.79 -2.19 -13.75
CA GLY A 128 -9.26 -3.00 -12.66
C GLY A 128 -8.54 -2.17 -11.59
N ALA A 129 -8.38 -2.78 -10.41
CA ALA A 129 -7.78 -2.14 -9.25
C ALA A 129 -6.28 -1.86 -9.48
N GLY A 130 -5.80 -0.74 -8.94
CA GLY A 130 -4.37 -0.36 -9.01
C GLY A 130 -3.92 0.26 -10.34
N LEU A 131 -4.84 0.48 -11.29
CA LEU A 131 -4.56 1.08 -12.60
C LEU A 131 -5.17 2.50 -12.69
N PRO A 132 -4.49 3.54 -12.16
CA PRO A 132 -5.01 4.90 -12.20
C PRO A 132 -5.02 5.45 -13.63
N LEU A 133 -6.10 6.16 -13.96
CA LEU A 133 -6.23 6.96 -15.17
C LEU A 133 -5.90 8.41 -14.86
N TYR A 134 -4.83 8.94 -15.44
CA TYR A 134 -4.51 10.35 -15.30
C TYR A 134 -5.38 11.20 -16.22
N THR A 135 -6.06 12.18 -15.64
CA THR A 135 -6.86 13.17 -16.38
C THR A 135 -5.93 14.16 -17.09
N PRO A 136 -6.45 15.10 -17.90
CA PRO A 136 -5.59 16.12 -18.52
C PRO A 136 -4.76 16.91 -17.50
N ARG A 137 -5.33 17.25 -16.34
CA ARG A 137 -4.62 18.03 -15.29
C ARG A 137 -3.54 17.19 -14.61
N GLY A 138 -3.83 15.94 -14.27
CA GLY A 138 -2.82 15.07 -13.65
C GLY A 138 -1.70 14.69 -14.62
N THR A 139 -2.03 14.50 -15.90
CA THR A 139 -1.03 14.26 -16.95
C THR A 139 -0.05 15.42 -17.05
N ILE A 140 -0.51 16.68 -17.00
CA ILE A 140 0.39 17.85 -16.98
C ILE A 140 1.36 17.79 -15.78
N VAL A 141 0.87 17.47 -14.58
CA VAL A 141 1.71 17.37 -13.38
C VAL A 141 2.77 16.27 -13.56
N LYS A 142 2.34 15.09 -14.05
CA LYS A 142 3.24 13.95 -14.30
C LYS A 142 4.32 14.32 -15.33
N ASP A 143 3.93 14.95 -16.44
CA ASP A 143 4.84 15.35 -17.52
C ASP A 143 5.86 16.38 -17.05
N GLU A 144 5.45 17.39 -16.28
CA GLU A 144 6.37 18.41 -15.77
C GLU A 144 7.39 17.81 -14.81
N LEU A 145 6.98 16.88 -13.94
CA LEU A 145 7.90 16.15 -13.07
C LEU A 145 8.90 15.31 -13.89
N GLN A 146 8.42 14.57 -14.89
CA GLN A 146 9.27 13.78 -15.77
C GLN A 146 10.28 14.66 -16.52
N LYS A 147 9.85 15.80 -17.07
CA LYS A 147 10.74 16.77 -17.74
C LYS A 147 11.82 17.30 -16.79
N GLN A 148 11.49 17.60 -15.54
CA GLN A 148 12.50 18.06 -14.57
C GLN A 148 13.49 16.96 -14.21
N ILE A 149 13.03 15.73 -13.97
CA ILE A 149 13.90 14.58 -13.70
C ILE A 149 14.84 14.34 -14.89
N GLU A 150 14.31 14.33 -16.11
CA GLU A 150 15.11 14.18 -17.32
C GLU A 150 16.17 15.28 -17.45
N LYS A 151 15.78 16.54 -17.22
CA LYS A 151 16.70 17.69 -17.23
C LYS A 151 17.85 17.51 -16.24
N ILE A 152 17.56 16.99 -15.04
CA ILE A 152 18.60 16.72 -14.03
C ILE A 152 19.48 15.57 -14.49
N CYS A 153 18.92 14.43 -14.87
CA CYS A 153 19.67 13.24 -15.30
C CYS A 153 20.59 13.52 -16.50
N ARG A 154 20.15 14.34 -17.47
CA ARG A 154 20.99 14.76 -18.60
C ARG A 154 22.27 15.49 -18.14
N LYS A 155 22.22 16.27 -17.06
CA LYS A 155 23.42 16.92 -16.49
C LYS A 155 24.45 15.91 -15.98
N TYR A 156 24.01 14.72 -15.57
CA TYR A 156 24.86 13.62 -15.12
C TYR A 156 25.24 12.64 -16.25
N GLY A 157 24.97 13.00 -17.50
CA GLY A 157 25.31 12.20 -18.68
C GLY A 157 24.40 10.99 -18.91
N PHE A 158 23.20 10.97 -18.33
CA PHE A 158 22.20 9.96 -18.67
C PHE A 158 21.64 10.18 -20.08
N GLN A 159 21.45 9.08 -20.79
CA GLN A 159 20.82 9.03 -22.10
C GLN A 159 19.44 8.40 -21.95
N LYS A 160 18.41 9.12 -22.40
CA LYS A 160 17.04 8.61 -22.37
C LYS A 160 16.88 7.48 -23.38
N VAL A 161 16.31 6.37 -22.94
CA VAL A 161 15.94 5.21 -23.74
C VAL A 161 14.46 4.89 -23.52
N SER A 162 13.90 4.07 -24.38
CA SER A 162 12.54 3.55 -24.24
C SER A 162 12.58 2.05 -24.52
N CYS A 163 11.96 1.26 -23.66
CA CYS A 163 11.93 -0.19 -23.76
C CYS A 163 10.49 -0.71 -23.75
N PRO A 164 10.18 -1.79 -24.48
CA PRO A 164 8.86 -2.41 -24.46
C PRO A 164 8.41 -2.75 -23.03
N ALA A 165 7.10 -2.76 -22.78
CA ALA A 165 6.54 -3.20 -21.50
C ALA A 165 6.54 -4.73 -21.34
N LEU A 166 6.71 -5.48 -22.43
CA LEU A 166 6.65 -6.93 -22.48
C LEU A 166 7.99 -7.52 -22.93
N ALA A 167 8.37 -8.65 -22.35
CA ALA A 167 9.51 -9.44 -22.79
C ALA A 167 9.26 -10.94 -22.64
N ASN A 168 10.05 -11.76 -23.36
CA ASN A 168 10.03 -13.21 -23.19
C ASN A 168 10.52 -13.56 -21.78
N ILE A 169 9.91 -14.56 -21.15
CA ILE A 169 10.26 -15.00 -19.79
C ILE A 169 11.75 -15.34 -19.63
N SER A 170 12.38 -15.88 -20.68
CA SER A 170 13.82 -16.21 -20.69
C SER A 170 14.72 -15.02 -20.31
N LEU A 171 14.30 -13.78 -20.60
CA LEU A 171 15.04 -12.57 -20.19
C LEU A 171 15.04 -12.41 -18.66
N PHE A 172 13.92 -12.71 -18.01
CA PHE A 172 13.78 -12.62 -16.55
C PHE A 172 14.38 -13.82 -15.83
N GLU A 173 14.40 -14.99 -16.46
CA GLU A 173 15.16 -16.15 -15.97
C GLU A 173 16.67 -15.88 -16.01
N THR A 174 17.17 -15.40 -17.15
CA THR A 174 18.59 -15.05 -17.33
C THR A 174 19.05 -13.99 -16.35
N SER A 175 18.21 -13.00 -16.07
CA SER A 175 18.52 -11.95 -15.09
C SER A 175 18.29 -12.35 -13.63
N GLY A 176 17.75 -13.55 -13.37
CA GLY A 176 17.44 -14.06 -12.02
C GLY A 176 16.18 -13.48 -11.38
N HIS A 177 15.45 -12.60 -12.07
CA HIS A 177 14.19 -12.02 -11.55
C HIS A 177 13.09 -13.07 -11.48
N ALA A 178 13.01 -13.97 -12.46
CA ALA A 178 12.02 -15.05 -12.43
C ALA A 178 12.21 -15.94 -11.21
N GLN A 179 13.44 -16.22 -10.77
CA GLN A 179 13.67 -17.07 -9.59
C GLN A 179 13.13 -16.46 -8.28
N LYS A 180 12.98 -15.14 -8.20
CA LYS A 180 12.51 -14.44 -6.99
C LYS A 180 11.06 -14.01 -7.05
N PHE A 181 10.60 -13.59 -8.23
CA PHE A 181 9.31 -12.93 -8.42
C PHE A 181 8.38 -13.70 -9.35
N ASN A 182 8.67 -14.97 -9.68
CA ASN A 182 7.94 -15.75 -10.69
C ASN A 182 6.41 -15.66 -10.53
N ASP A 183 5.97 -15.75 -9.28
CA ASP A 183 4.55 -15.85 -8.91
C ASP A 183 3.86 -14.48 -8.95
N GLU A 184 4.63 -13.39 -8.97
CA GLU A 184 4.14 -12.00 -9.09
C GLU A 184 4.12 -11.51 -10.55
N LEU A 185 4.68 -12.28 -11.50
CA LEU A 185 4.78 -11.88 -12.90
C LEU A 185 3.44 -12.00 -13.63
N PHE A 186 2.97 -10.88 -14.20
CA PHE A 186 1.85 -10.89 -15.13
C PHE A 186 2.26 -11.52 -16.47
N ARG A 187 1.62 -12.64 -16.82
CA ARG A 187 1.85 -13.37 -18.06
C ARG A 187 0.80 -13.01 -19.09
N VAL A 188 1.25 -12.78 -20.32
CA VAL A 188 0.40 -12.50 -21.48
C VAL A 188 0.66 -13.58 -22.52
N SER A 189 -0.37 -14.35 -22.85
CA SER A 189 -0.33 -15.34 -23.91
C SER A 189 -1.31 -14.98 -25.03
N SER A 190 -1.02 -15.44 -26.25
CA SER A 190 -1.94 -15.31 -27.38
C SER A 190 -2.16 -16.67 -28.06
N PRO A 191 -3.33 -16.90 -28.70
CA PRO A 191 -3.58 -18.13 -29.46
C PRO A 191 -2.59 -18.40 -30.61
N LYS A 192 -1.80 -17.39 -31.01
CA LYS A 192 -0.75 -17.50 -32.03
C LYS A 192 0.58 -18.02 -31.47
N GLY A 193 0.62 -18.45 -30.21
CA GLY A 193 1.82 -18.99 -29.57
C GLY A 193 2.79 -17.94 -29.05
N HIS A 194 2.37 -16.68 -28.93
CA HIS A 194 3.18 -15.68 -28.24
C HIS A 194 3.02 -15.84 -26.73
N GLU A 195 4.14 -15.91 -26.00
CA GLU A 195 4.20 -15.89 -24.55
C GLU A 195 5.16 -14.80 -24.08
N PHE A 196 4.62 -13.84 -23.35
CA PHE A 196 5.36 -12.71 -22.81
C PHE A 196 5.01 -12.50 -21.34
N VAL A 197 5.86 -11.72 -20.69
CA VAL A 197 5.70 -11.26 -19.31
C VAL A 197 5.77 -9.74 -19.29
N LEU A 198 4.90 -9.12 -18.51
CA LEU A 198 4.98 -7.69 -18.22
C LEU A 198 6.22 -7.42 -17.37
N LYS A 199 7.03 -6.44 -17.78
CA LYS A 199 8.29 -6.12 -17.10
C LYS A 199 8.04 -5.72 -15.64
N PRO A 200 8.60 -6.42 -14.65
CA PRO A 200 8.55 -5.97 -13.25
C PRO A 200 9.57 -4.86 -12.99
N VAL A 201 10.64 -4.81 -13.80
CA VAL A 201 11.74 -3.85 -13.69
C VAL A 201 12.32 -3.51 -15.08
N GLN A 202 13.01 -2.37 -15.16
CA GLN A 202 13.61 -1.89 -16.41
C GLN A 202 14.98 -2.53 -16.73
N CYS A 203 15.73 -2.92 -15.71
CA CYS A 203 17.15 -3.30 -15.83
C CYS A 203 17.43 -4.35 -16.92
N PRO A 204 16.66 -5.46 -17.03
CA PRO A 204 16.90 -6.47 -18.06
C PRO A 204 16.75 -5.96 -19.50
N HIS A 205 15.95 -4.92 -19.73
CA HIS A 205 15.81 -4.31 -21.05
C HIS A 205 17.01 -3.40 -21.37
N HIS A 206 17.47 -2.62 -20.39
CA HIS A 206 18.61 -1.73 -20.56
C HIS A 206 19.90 -2.50 -20.84
N THR A 207 20.05 -3.72 -20.28
CA THR A 207 21.19 -4.60 -20.62
C THR A 207 21.15 -5.07 -22.07
N GLN A 208 19.97 -5.23 -22.68
CA GLN A 208 19.86 -5.53 -24.12
C GLN A 208 20.29 -4.35 -25.01
N ILE A 209 19.99 -3.12 -24.58
CA ILE A 209 20.51 -1.92 -25.27
C ILE A 209 22.03 -1.88 -25.15
N TYR A 210 22.58 -2.20 -23.98
CA TYR A 210 24.03 -2.28 -23.79
C TYR A 210 24.66 -3.36 -24.69
N SER A 211 24.09 -4.57 -24.73
CA SER A 211 24.62 -5.72 -25.49
C SER A 211 24.46 -5.59 -27.01
N SER A 212 23.59 -4.70 -27.49
CA SER A 212 23.33 -4.49 -28.93
C SER A 212 24.55 -4.07 -29.76
N LYS A 213 25.63 -3.60 -29.13
CA LYS A 213 26.88 -3.26 -29.81
C LYS A 213 28.09 -3.46 -28.91
N ILE A 214 29.23 -3.78 -29.53
CA ILE A 214 30.53 -3.83 -28.85
C ILE A 214 30.88 -2.42 -28.34
N ARG A 215 31.42 -2.34 -27.13
CA ARG A 215 31.85 -1.10 -26.47
C ARG A 215 33.32 -1.17 -26.10
N SER A 216 34.02 -0.05 -26.24
CA SER A 216 35.36 0.15 -25.68
C SER A 216 35.27 0.57 -24.22
N TYR A 217 36.32 0.30 -23.43
CA TYR A 217 36.45 0.86 -22.08
C TYR A 217 36.39 2.39 -22.08
N LYS A 218 36.77 3.04 -23.19
CA LYS A 218 36.70 4.49 -23.39
C LYS A 218 35.27 5.03 -23.54
N ASP A 219 34.32 4.18 -23.92
CA ASP A 219 32.91 4.56 -24.03
C ASP A 219 32.23 4.64 -22.65
N LEU A 220 32.87 4.10 -21.61
CA LEU A 220 32.38 4.15 -20.24
C LEU A 220 32.73 5.48 -19.58
N PRO A 221 31.84 6.02 -18.72
CA PRO A 221 30.59 5.42 -18.23
C PRO A 221 29.38 5.61 -19.16
N ILE A 222 28.59 4.54 -19.33
CA ILE A 222 27.29 4.58 -20.02
C ILE A 222 26.19 4.61 -18.98
N ARG A 223 25.22 5.50 -19.14
CA ARG A 223 24.07 5.65 -18.22
C ARG A 223 22.80 5.77 -19.04
N TYR A 224 21.87 4.84 -18.83
CA TYR A 224 20.54 4.90 -19.42
C TYR A 224 19.52 5.33 -18.38
N MET A 225 18.53 6.09 -18.84
CA MET A 225 17.33 6.38 -18.06
C MET A 225 16.09 6.09 -18.90
N GLU A 226 15.03 5.70 -18.24
CA GLU A 226 13.70 5.54 -18.83
C GLU A 226 12.71 6.21 -17.88
N SER A 227 11.77 6.95 -18.44
CA SER A 227 10.77 7.70 -17.68
C SER A 227 9.45 7.60 -18.44
N ASP A 228 8.67 6.58 -18.10
CA ASP A 228 7.30 6.37 -18.60
C ASP A 228 6.27 6.87 -17.58
#